data_AF-A0A645JMY7-F1
#
_entry.id   AF-A0A645JMY7-F1
#
_cell.length_a   1.000
_cell.length_b   1.000
_cell.length_c   1.000
_cell.angle_alpha   90.00
_cell.angle_beta   90.00
_cell.angle_gamma   90.00
#
_symmetry.space_group_name_H-M   'P 1'
#
loop_
_entity.id
_entity.type
_entity.pdbx_description
1 polymer ?
#
loop_
_entity_poly.entity_id
_entity_poly.type
_entity_poly.pdbx_seq_one_letter_code
_entity_poly.pdbx_strand_id
1 'polypeptide(L)'
;MRQSILTALHDSFGPQKIDIILKHNAFFGLIKDRIIDEIEILRSEGFLESFPDANDYVRLTDKGKRQVEFQEAFADRFIWGPKALR
;
A
#
# COMPACT_ATOMS: atom_id res chain seq x y z
N MET A 1 -5.83 -5.79 -3.97
CA MET A 1 -6.00 -4.96 -2.76
C MET A 1 -4.67 -4.36 -2.32
N ARG A 2 -3.64 -5.15 -2.01
CA ARG A 2 -2.29 -4.64 -1.68
C ARG A 2 -1.75 -3.62 -2.70
N GLN A 3 -1.75 -3.97 -3.99
CA GLN A 3 -1.28 -3.05 -5.04
C GLN A 3 -2.07 -1.73 -5.09
N SER A 4 -3.39 -1.74 -4.87
CA SER A 4 -4.19 -0.50 -4.91
C SER A 4 -3.88 0.42 -3.73
N ILE A 5 -3.60 -0.14 -2.55
CA ILE A 5 -3.14 0.60 -1.38
C ILE A 5 -1.77 1.25 -1.67
N LEU A 6 -0.83 0.47 -2.22
CA LEU A 6 0.52 0.98 -2.51
C LEU A 6 0.50 2.07 -3.59
N THR A 7 -0.30 1.90 -4.66
CA THR A 7 -0.46 2.93 -5.71
C THR A 7 -1.08 4.21 -5.15
N ALA A 8 -2.13 4.12 -4.32
CA ALA A 8 -2.76 5.29 -3.71
C ALA A 8 -1.78 6.10 -2.82
N LEU A 9 -0.80 5.43 -2.21
CA LEU A 9 0.24 6.06 -1.40
C LEU A 9 1.41 6.62 -2.22
N HIS A 10 1.70 6.02 -3.37
CA HIS A 10 2.70 6.54 -4.28
C HIS A 10 2.25 7.88 -4.87
N ASP A 11 0.99 7.95 -5.32
CA ASP A 11 0.42 9.12 -5.97
C ASP A 11 0.21 10.31 -5.02
N SER A 12 0.26 10.10 -3.70
CA SER A 12 0.17 11.18 -2.70
C SER A 12 1.49 11.91 -2.46
N PHE A 13 2.62 11.47 -3.05
CA PHE A 13 3.97 12.08 -2.94
C PHE A 13 4.45 12.37 -1.50
N GLY A 14 3.85 11.73 -0.49
CA GLY A 14 4.08 12.00 0.92
C GLY A 14 3.20 11.14 1.83
N PRO A 15 3.35 11.30 3.16
CA PRO A 15 2.52 10.61 4.15
C PRO A 15 1.04 10.85 3.92
N GLN A 16 0.25 9.79 3.99
CA GLN A 16 -1.18 9.85 3.76
C GLN A 16 -1.97 9.33 4.96
N LYS A 17 -3.11 9.96 5.24
CA LYS A 17 -4.04 9.46 6.26
C LYS A 17 -4.68 8.15 5.82
N ILE A 18 -4.75 7.18 6.73
CA ILE A 18 -5.46 5.90 6.54
C ILE A 18 -6.89 6.15 6.06
N ASP A 19 -7.60 7.14 6.62
CA ASP A 19 -8.94 7.52 6.18
C ASP A 19 -9.06 7.86 4.69
N ILE A 20 -8.03 8.49 4.11
CA ILE A 20 -8.02 8.84 2.69
C ILE A 20 -7.85 7.57 1.85
N ILE A 21 -7.01 6.64 2.30
CA ILE A 21 -6.81 5.32 1.68
C ILE A 21 -8.11 4.51 1.74
N LEU A 22 -8.80 4.52 2.89
CA LEU A 22 -10.08 3.86 3.07
C LEU A 22 -11.14 4.43 2.11
N LYS A 23 -11.24 5.76 1.99
CA LYS A 23 -12.17 6.41 1.05
C LYS A 23 -11.84 6.04 -0.40
N HIS A 24 -10.57 6.07 -0.79
CA HIS A 24 -10.13 5.69 -2.13
C HIS A 24 -10.50 4.24 -2.45
N ASN A 25 -10.27 3.31 -1.51
CA ASN A 25 -10.54 1.90 -1.73
C ASN A 25 -12.04 1.52 -1.58
N ALA A 26 -12.83 2.32 -0.86
CA ALA A 26 -14.28 2.15 -0.78
C ALA A 26 -14.97 2.34 -2.14
N PHE A 27 -14.43 3.18 -3.03
CA PHE A 27 -14.94 3.32 -4.42
C PHE A 27 -14.87 2.01 -5.20
N PHE A 28 -13.99 1.08 -4.83
CA PHE A 28 -13.86 -0.23 -5.44
C PHE A 28 -14.68 -1.32 -4.71
N GLY A 29 -15.58 -0.93 -3.78
CA GLY A 29 -16.43 -1.85 -3.02
C GLY A 29 -15.69 -2.67 -1.96
N LEU A 30 -14.49 -2.26 -1.56
CA LEU A 30 -13.67 -2.99 -0.59
C LEU A 30 -14.14 -2.72 0.86
N ILE A 31 -14.18 -3.78 1.67
CA ILE A 31 -14.57 -3.72 3.09
C ILE A 31 -13.47 -3.00 3.89
N LYS A 32 -13.85 -2.01 4.70
CA LYS A 32 -12.93 -1.20 5.51
C LYS A 32 -11.98 -2.04 6.35
N ASP A 33 -12.52 -2.99 7.11
CA ASP A 33 -11.74 -3.84 8.02
C ASP A 33 -10.66 -4.63 7.27
N ARG A 34 -10.97 -5.11 6.06
CA ARG A 34 -10.00 -5.81 5.20
C ARG A 34 -8.88 -4.89 4.71
N ILE A 35 -9.18 -3.62 4.45
CA ILE A 35 -8.16 -2.64 4.05
C ILE A 35 -7.24 -2.34 5.24
N ILE A 36 -7.79 -2.23 6.44
CA ILE A 36 -7.00 -2.00 7.67
C ILE A 36 -6.08 -3.20 7.93
N ASP A 37 -6.63 -4.43 7.90
CA ASP A 37 -5.84 -5.66 8.05
C ASP A 37 -4.68 -5.68 7.03
N GLU A 38 -4.95 -5.31 5.78
CA GLU A 38 -3.95 -5.31 4.72
C GLU A 38 -2.88 -4.22 4.91
N ILE A 39 -3.25 -3.06 5.43
CA ILE A 39 -2.28 -2.01 5.79
C ILE A 39 -1.34 -2.53 6.90
N GLU A 40 -1.86 -3.20 7.92
CA GLU A 40 -1.05 -3.75 9.00
C GLU A 40 -0.13 -4.88 8.50
N ILE A 41 -0.61 -5.74 7.60
CA ILE A 41 0.25 -6.74 6.93
C ILE A 41 1.38 -6.05 6.17
N LEU A 42 1.08 -5.06 5.33
CA LEU A 42 2.09 -4.33 4.54
C LEU A 42 3.10 -3.58 5.43
N ARG A 43 2.67 -3.09 6.61
CA ARG A 43 3.57 -2.53 7.63
C ARG A 43 4.49 -3.61 8.21
N SER A 44 3.94 -4.74 8.62
CA SER A 44 4.73 -5.85 9.19
C SER A 44 5.75 -6.41 8.19
N GLU A 45 5.42 -6.38 6.90
CA GLU A 45 6.29 -6.80 5.79
C GLU A 45 7.28 -5.70 5.35
N GLY A 46 7.21 -4.50 5.94
CA GLY A 46 8.13 -3.39 5.71
C GLY A 46 7.90 -2.60 4.41
N PHE A 47 6.73 -2.74 3.77
CA PHE A 47 6.35 -1.91 2.62
C PHE A 47 5.87 -0.52 3.04
N LEU A 48 5.33 -0.41 4.26
CA LEU A 48 4.80 0.82 4.83
C LEU A 48 5.51 1.16 6.14
N GLU A 49 5.62 2.45 6.42
CA GLU A 49 6.03 2.96 7.73
C GLU A 49 5.02 3.98 8.25
N SER A 50 4.88 4.05 9.57
CA SER A 50 4.01 4.99 10.26
C SER A 50 4.81 6.03 11.03
N PHE A 51 4.14 7.12 11.36
CA PHE A 51 4.73 8.22 12.09
C PHE A 51 4.44 8.06 13.59
N PRO A 52 5.47 8.12 14.46
CA PRO A 52 5.29 8.01 15.91
C PRO A 52 4.30 9.05 16.46
N ASP A 53 4.31 10.25 15.89
CA ASP A 53 3.49 11.38 16.32
C ASP A 53 2.16 11.48 15.55
N ALA A 54 1.91 10.57 14.60
CA ALA A 54 0.73 10.59 13.75
C ALA A 54 0.34 9.15 13.34
N ASN A 55 -0.23 8.41 14.30
CA ASN A 55 -0.63 7.00 14.15
C ASN A 55 -1.54 6.72 12.95
N ASP A 56 -2.30 7.73 12.50
CA ASP A 56 -3.23 7.58 11.38
C ASP A 56 -2.57 7.84 10.02
N TYR A 57 -1.27 8.13 9.98
CA TYR A 57 -0.52 8.37 8.76
C TYR A 57 0.42 7.22 8.42
N VAL A 58 0.46 6.90 7.14
CA VAL A 58 1.39 5.91 6.57
C VAL A 58 2.07 6.48 5.33
N ARG A 59 3.29 6.07 5.06
CA ARG A 59 3.98 6.31 3.78
C ARG A 59 4.64 5.04 3.27
N LEU A 60 4.96 5.04 1.97
CA LEU A 60 5.78 3.99 1.37
C LEU A 60 7.21 4.09 1.88
N THR A 61 7.77 2.96 2.27
CA THR A 61 9.22 2.78 2.38
C THR A 61 9.84 2.67 0.99
N ASP A 62 11.17 2.63 0.90
CA ASP A 62 11.84 2.37 -0.37
C ASP A 62 11.46 1.00 -0.95
N LYS A 63 11.21 -0.01 -0.09
CA LYS A 63 10.68 -1.32 -0.51
C LYS A 63 9.28 -1.18 -1.11
N GLY A 64 8.41 -0.41 -0.47
CA GLY A 64 7.08 -0.07 -0.97
C GLY A 64 7.11 0.63 -2.33
N LYS A 65 8.01 1.60 -2.52
CA LYS A 65 8.15 2.32 -3.80
C LYS A 65 8.59 1.40 -4.94
N ARG A 66 9.61 0.57 -4.70
CA ARG A 66 10.09 -0.42 -5.69
C ARG A 66 9.02 -1.43 -6.08
N GLN A 67 8.14 -1.78 -5.14
CA GLN A 67 6.97 -2.61 -5.40
C GLN A 67 5.98 -1.92 -6.35
N VAL A 68 5.71 -0.63 -6.15
CA VAL A 68 4.79 0.15 -7.02
C VAL A 68 5.38 0.36 -8.41
N GLU A 69 6.67 0.69 -8.49
CA GLU A 69 7.38 0.96 -9.75
C GLU A 69 7.70 -0.30 -10.57
N PHE A 70 7.40 -1.50 -10.04
CA PHE A 70 7.70 -2.79 -10.68
C PHE A 70 9.17 -2.94 -11.07
N GLN A 71 10.07 -2.78 -10.10
CA GLN A 71 11.46 -3.17 -10.32
C GLN A 71 11.54 -4.70 -10.21
N GLU A 72 11.64 -5.42 -11.34
CA GLU A 72 11.51 -6.89 -11.44
C GLU A 72 12.36 -7.69 -10.43
N ALA A 73 13.53 -7.17 -10.03
CA ALA A 73 14.40 -7.81 -9.04
C ALA A 73 13.95 -7.62 -7.58
N PHE A 74 13.02 -6.71 -7.33
CA PHE A 74 12.61 -6.25 -5.99
C PHE A 74 11.10 -6.35 -5.74
N ALA A 75 10.29 -6.45 -6.80
CA ALA A 75 8.85 -6.58 -6.69
C ALA A 75 8.44 -7.99 -6.25
N ASP A 76 7.69 -8.07 -5.16
CA ASP A 76 6.98 -9.25 -4.72
C ASP A 76 5.89 -9.61 -5.75
N ARG A 77 6.02 -10.81 -6.30
CA ARG A 77 5.15 -11.34 -7.35
C ARG A 77 3.75 -11.69 -6.83
N PHE A 78 3.57 -11.90 -5.52
CA PHE A 78 2.29 -12.25 -4.90
C PHE A 78 1.45 -11.03 -4.52
N ILE A 79 2.07 -9.84 -4.48
CA ILE A 79 1.35 -8.56 -4.34
C ILE A 79 0.73 -8.14 -5.69
N TRP A 80 1.24 -8.70 -6.79
CA TRP A 80 0.79 -8.37 -8.14
C TRP A 80 -0.18 -9.41 -8.72
N GLY A 81 -1.22 -8.92 -9.39
CA GLY A 81 -2.14 -9.72 -10.21
C GLY A 81 -1.54 -10.05 -11.60
N PRO A 82 -2.34 -10.62 -12.53
CA PRO A 82 -1.98 -11.54 -13.64
C PRO A 82 -0.93 -11.09 -14.68
N LYS A 83 -0.36 -9.90 -14.54
CA LYS A 83 0.57 -9.32 -15.50
C LYS A 83 2.01 -9.87 -15.30
N ALA A 84 2.27 -10.65 -14.23
CA ALA A 84 3.57 -11.33 -13.94
C ALA A 84 3.69 -12.70 -14.63
N LEU A 85 2.68 -13.07 -15.43
CA LEU A 85 2.65 -14.28 -16.25
C LEU A 85 3.05 -14.01 -17.72
N ARG A 86 3.80 -12.95 -18.00
CA ARG A 86 4.35 -12.69 -19.34
C ARG A 86 5.83 -12.99 -19.41
#